data_AF-A0A848NMW6-F1
#
_entry.id   AF-A0A848NMW6-F1
#
_cell.length_a   1.000
_cell.length_b   1.000
_cell.length_c   1.000
_cell.angle_alpha   90.00
_cell.angle_beta   90.00
_cell.angle_gamma   90.00
#
_symmetry.space_group_name_H-M   'P 1'
#
loop_
_entity.id
_entity.type
_entity.pdbx_description
1 polymer ?
#
loop_
_entity_poly.entity_id
_entity_poly.type
_entity_poly.pdbx_seq_one_letter_code
_entity_poly.pdbx_strand_id
1 'polypeptide(L)'
;YCIVYGLVGALSGMTARVLLPDLDNVNNAFAAIVQAELPAGIRGLVIAAALAAMMSTASAAMLASSTVLAEDLLPALRGGRGFTHVRSHRLMTLLVGLATLGIALVVDDVLDALTCAYNLLVGGMLVPILGAIWWRRGTTTGAIASMLLGCATAIGFMIRDGLAANTPIYASLAVSAVSFIIVSLMGQAAAPVHGDSSSRSTP
;
A
#
# COMPACT_ATOMS: atom_id res chain seq x y z
N TYR A 1 -6.52 18.71 -8.11
CA TYR A 1 -6.28 18.62 -6.66
C TYR A 1 -4.93 18.01 -6.34
N CYS A 2 -4.62 16.78 -6.76
CA CYS A 2 -3.34 16.11 -6.45
C CYS A 2 -2.10 16.88 -6.93
N ILE A 3 -2.13 17.46 -8.15
CA ILE A 3 -1.03 18.27 -8.69
C ILE A 3 -0.73 19.47 -7.79
N VAL A 4 -1.78 20.14 -7.28
CA VAL A 4 -1.63 21.31 -6.42
C VAL A 4 -1.01 20.92 -5.07
N TYR A 5 -1.49 19.83 -4.45
CA TYR A 5 -0.90 19.33 -3.20
C TYR A 5 0.55 18.87 -3.36
N GLY A 6 0.86 18.18 -4.47
CA GLY A 6 2.23 17.78 -4.80
C GLY A 6 3.15 18.98 -4.98
N LEU A 7 2.69 20.03 -5.67
CA LEU A 7 3.45 21.26 -5.86
C LEU A 7 3.71 21.98 -4.53
N VAL A 8 2.70 22.08 -3.66
CA VAL A 8 2.83 22.68 -2.32
C VAL A 8 3.83 21.90 -1.46
N GLY A 9 3.78 20.56 -1.48
CA GLY A 9 4.73 19.71 -0.77
C GLY A 9 6.16 19.87 -1.27
N ALA A 10 6.35 19.86 -2.60
CA ALA A 10 7.66 20.03 -3.22
C ALA A 10 8.27 21.42 -2.91
N LEU A 11 7.46 22.48 -3.00
CA LEU A 11 7.89 23.84 -2.63
C LEU A 11 8.25 23.92 -1.15
N SER A 12 7.47 23.30 -0.27
CA SER A 12 7.75 23.27 1.17
C SER A 12 9.06 22.55 1.49
N GLY A 13 9.33 21.42 0.82
CA GLY A 13 10.60 20.68 0.95
C GLY A 13 11.80 21.43 0.37
N MET A 14 11.63 22.13 -0.76
CA MET A 14 12.69 22.97 -1.31
C MET A 14 13.02 24.15 -0.39
N THR A 15 12.01 24.80 0.18
CA THR A 15 12.21 25.87 1.19
C THR A 15 12.92 25.32 2.43
N ALA A 16 12.55 24.12 2.90
CA ALA A 16 13.21 23.44 4.02
C ALA A 16 14.72 23.29 3.80
N ARG A 17 15.11 22.84 2.60
CA ARG A 17 16.51 22.63 2.23
C ARG A 17 17.32 23.93 2.19
N VAL A 18 16.70 25.04 1.81
CA VAL A 18 17.35 26.36 1.76
C VAL A 18 17.48 26.98 3.15
N LEU A 19 16.46 26.80 4.00
CA LEU A 19 16.42 27.40 5.35
C LEU A 19 17.24 26.61 6.38
N LEU A 20 17.32 25.29 6.24
CA LEU A 20 18.00 24.37 7.16
C LEU A 20 18.89 23.39 6.36
N PRO A 21 20.06 23.82 5.88
CA PRO A 21 20.94 23.01 5.05
C PRO A 21 21.64 21.85 5.80
N ASP A 22 21.73 21.90 7.13
CA ASP A 22 22.40 20.91 8.01
C ASP A 22 21.40 20.04 8.79
N LEU A 23 20.43 19.42 8.10
CA LEU A 23 19.52 18.45 8.72
C LEU A 23 20.11 17.04 8.65
N ASP A 24 20.49 16.49 9.82
CA ASP A 24 20.94 15.10 9.97
C ASP A 24 19.91 14.08 9.44
N ASN A 25 18.62 14.42 9.50
CA ASN A 25 17.54 13.57 9.01
C ASN A 25 16.49 14.38 8.24
N VAL A 26 16.40 14.13 6.93
CA VAL A 26 15.50 14.82 5.99
C VAL A 26 14.03 14.62 6.38
N ASN A 27 13.70 13.51 7.03
CA ASN A 27 12.33 13.22 7.50
C ASN A 27 11.83 14.22 8.56
N ASN A 28 12.73 14.86 9.30
CA ASN A 28 12.39 15.83 10.34
C ASN A 28 12.28 17.28 9.83
N ALA A 29 12.53 17.52 8.54
CA ALA A 29 12.60 18.85 7.95
C ALA A 29 11.33 19.68 8.23
N PHE A 30 10.14 19.08 8.07
CA PHE A 30 8.87 19.76 8.34
C PHE A 30 8.73 20.20 9.80
N ALA A 31 9.05 19.31 10.74
CA ALA A 31 8.96 19.61 12.17
C ALA A 31 10.00 20.67 12.59
N ALA A 32 11.18 20.68 11.97
CA ALA A 32 12.23 21.65 12.24
C ALA A 32 11.84 23.07 11.75
N ILE A 33 11.28 23.20 10.54
CA ILE A 33 10.77 24.49 10.03
C ILE A 33 9.65 25.02 10.93
N VAL A 34 8.70 24.16 11.30
CA VAL A 34 7.57 24.55 12.14
C VAL A 34 8.04 25.05 13.51
N GLN A 35 9.14 24.51 14.03
CA GLN A 35 9.73 24.96 15.29
C GLN A 35 10.51 26.26 15.16
N ALA A 36 11.17 26.51 14.03
CA ALA A 36 12.00 27.68 13.80
C ALA A 36 11.17 28.95 13.49
N GLU A 37 10.10 28.81 12.71
CA GLU A 37 9.40 29.96 12.11
C GLU A 37 8.06 30.32 12.79
N LEU A 38 7.46 29.42 13.59
CA LEU A 38 6.11 29.66 14.13
C LEU A 38 6.09 30.09 15.61
N PRO A 39 5.20 31.04 15.98
CA PRO A 39 4.90 31.37 17.37
C PRO A 39 4.35 30.17 18.15
N ALA A 40 4.65 30.11 19.45
CA ALA A 40 4.36 28.97 20.33
C ALA A 40 2.91 28.43 20.24
N GLY A 41 1.91 29.31 20.09
CA GLY A 41 0.50 28.92 19.97
C GLY A 41 0.15 28.20 18.66
N ILE A 42 0.63 28.70 17.52
CA ILE A 42 0.33 28.12 16.20
C ILE A 42 1.15 26.85 15.98
N ARG A 43 2.39 26.82 16.50
CA ARG A 43 3.27 25.64 16.44
C ARG A 43 2.60 24.39 17.00
N GLY A 44 1.99 24.49 18.18
CA GLY A 44 1.28 23.37 18.80
C GLY A 44 0.09 22.90 17.97
N LEU A 45 -0.67 23.85 17.39
CA LEU A 45 -1.82 23.55 16.54
C LEU A 45 -1.41 22.82 15.26
N VAL A 46 -0.33 23.24 14.60
CA VAL A 46 0.18 22.60 13.37
C VAL A 46 0.66 21.18 13.64
N ILE A 47 1.42 20.96 14.72
CA ILE A 47 1.88 19.61 15.09
C ILE A 47 0.69 18.72 15.46
N ALA A 48 -0.28 19.25 16.21
CA ALA A 48 -1.51 18.52 16.54
C ALA A 48 -2.30 18.14 15.28
N ALA A 49 -2.43 19.06 14.31
CA ALA A 49 -3.08 18.79 13.03
C ALA A 49 -2.35 17.70 12.22
N ALA A 50 -1.01 17.73 12.19
CA ALA A 50 -0.20 16.71 11.51
C ALA A 50 -0.38 15.32 12.17
N LEU A 51 -0.34 15.25 13.51
CA LEU A 51 -0.59 14.02 14.26
C LEU A 51 -2.01 13.49 14.03
N ALA A 52 -3.03 14.36 14.04
CA ALA A 52 -4.41 13.98 13.76
C ALA A 52 -4.57 13.41 12.35
N ALA A 53 -3.94 14.03 11.35
CA ALA A 53 -3.95 13.56 9.96
C ALA A 53 -3.28 12.18 9.83
N MET A 54 -2.10 11.98 10.43
CA MET A 54 -1.41 10.69 10.45
C MET A 54 -2.25 9.61 11.14
N MET A 55 -2.88 9.92 12.26
CA MET A 55 -3.73 8.98 13.00
C MET A 55 -4.97 8.56 12.19
N SER A 56 -5.56 9.47 11.39
CA SER A 56 -6.68 9.13 10.50
C SER A 56 -6.29 8.13 9.41
N THR A 57 -5.08 8.27 8.86
CA THR A 57 -4.57 7.38 7.80
C THR A 57 -4.17 6.03 8.40
N ALA A 58 -3.46 6.04 9.54
CA ALA A 58 -3.04 4.83 10.22
C ALA A 58 -4.23 3.97 10.67
N SER A 59 -5.26 4.61 11.26
CA SER A 59 -6.47 3.90 11.70
C SER A 59 -7.24 3.30 10.52
N ALA A 60 -7.38 4.02 9.41
CA ALA A 60 -8.00 3.49 8.20
C ALA A 60 -7.22 2.29 7.62
N ALA A 61 -5.89 2.38 7.54
CA ALA A 61 -5.04 1.31 7.02
C ALA A 61 -5.05 0.05 7.92
N MET A 62 -4.99 0.24 9.25
CA MET A 62 -5.11 -0.86 10.23
C MET A 62 -6.46 -1.55 10.12
N LEU A 63 -7.55 -0.78 10.02
CA LEU A 63 -8.89 -1.32 9.91
C LEU A 63 -9.05 -2.10 8.60
N ALA A 64 -8.64 -1.52 7.47
CA ALA A 64 -8.69 -2.18 6.16
C ALA A 64 -7.89 -3.49 6.15
N SER A 65 -6.66 -3.48 6.67
CA SER A 65 -5.80 -4.67 6.74
C SER A 65 -6.39 -5.76 7.63
N SER A 66 -6.95 -5.37 8.79
CA SER A 66 -7.62 -6.29 9.72
C SER A 66 -8.86 -6.94 9.08
N THR A 67 -9.67 -6.17 8.36
CA THR A 67 -10.85 -6.67 7.64
C THR A 67 -10.44 -7.66 6.56
N VAL A 68 -9.47 -7.32 5.70
CA VAL A 68 -8.95 -8.22 4.65
C VAL A 68 -8.41 -9.52 5.26
N LEU A 69 -7.69 -9.44 6.38
CA LEU A 69 -7.20 -10.64 7.08
C LEU A 69 -8.34 -11.51 7.63
N ALA A 70 -9.35 -10.89 8.25
CA ALA A 70 -10.46 -11.59 8.90
C ALA A 70 -11.50 -12.16 7.91
N GLU A 71 -11.78 -11.45 6.82
CA GLU A 71 -12.84 -11.76 5.86
C GLU A 71 -12.32 -12.44 4.59
N ASP A 72 -11.12 -12.08 4.09
CA ASP A 72 -10.58 -12.69 2.86
C ASP A 72 -9.60 -13.83 3.19
N LEU A 73 -8.57 -13.55 4.01
CA LEU A 73 -7.45 -14.49 4.18
C LEU A 73 -7.80 -15.67 5.09
N LEU A 74 -8.47 -15.42 6.22
CA LEU A 74 -8.85 -16.47 7.17
C LEU A 74 -9.84 -17.50 6.59
N PRO A 75 -10.94 -17.08 5.94
CA PRO A 75 -11.87 -18.02 5.33
C PRO A 75 -11.25 -18.82 4.18
N ALA A 76 -10.35 -18.21 3.40
CA ALA A 76 -9.59 -18.89 2.36
C ALA A 76 -8.65 -19.97 2.93
N LEU A 77 -7.99 -19.71 4.06
CA LEU A 77 -7.09 -20.67 4.73
C LEU A 77 -7.82 -21.77 5.51
N ARG A 78 -9.02 -21.49 6.04
CA ARG A 78 -9.78 -22.42 6.91
C ARG A 78 -10.96 -23.13 6.22
N GLY A 79 -11.14 -22.96 4.91
CA GLY A 79 -12.20 -23.65 4.17
C GLY A 79 -13.61 -23.15 4.49
N GLY A 80 -13.79 -21.83 4.65
CA GLY A 80 -15.12 -21.20 4.58
C GLY A 80 -15.85 -20.89 5.89
N ARG A 81 -15.20 -20.94 7.06
CA ARG A 81 -15.78 -20.42 8.31
C ARG A 81 -15.09 -19.14 8.77
N GLY A 82 -15.64 -18.00 8.37
CA GLY A 82 -15.30 -16.70 8.93
C GLY A 82 -15.75 -16.58 10.39
N PHE A 83 -15.01 -15.84 11.21
CA PHE A 83 -15.45 -15.54 12.56
C PHE A 83 -16.46 -14.40 12.51
N THR A 84 -17.75 -14.70 12.70
CA THR A 84 -18.82 -13.69 12.88
C THR A 84 -18.76 -12.96 14.23
N HIS A 85 -17.73 -13.21 15.05
CA HIS A 85 -17.62 -12.63 16.39
C HIS A 85 -16.71 -11.41 16.42
N VAL A 86 -17.24 -10.31 16.95
CA VAL A 86 -16.55 -9.02 17.17
C VAL A 86 -15.22 -9.18 17.93
N ARG A 87 -15.11 -10.21 18.80
CA ARG A 87 -13.87 -10.54 19.53
C ARG A 87 -12.73 -10.97 18.62
N SER A 88 -13.01 -11.70 17.53
CA SER A 88 -12.00 -12.16 16.59
C SER A 88 -11.49 -11.02 15.72
N HIS A 89 -12.37 -10.11 15.28
CA HIS A 89 -11.95 -8.89 14.60
C HIS A 89 -11.09 -8.00 15.50
N ARG A 90 -11.45 -7.85 16.79
CA ARG A 90 -10.63 -7.08 17.73
C ARG A 90 -9.25 -7.70 17.95
N LEU A 91 -9.16 -9.04 17.98
CA LEU A 91 -7.89 -9.76 18.07
C LEU A 91 -7.04 -9.59 16.80
N MET A 92 -7.66 -9.62 15.62
CA MET A 92 -6.96 -9.40 14.35
C MET A 92 -6.43 -7.98 14.23
N THR A 93 -7.22 -6.97 14.62
CA THR A 93 -6.73 -5.58 14.66
C THR A 93 -5.58 -5.42 15.64
N LEU A 94 -5.63 -6.12 16.79
CA LEU A 94 -4.52 -6.14 17.75
C LEU A 94 -3.25 -6.76 17.15
N LEU A 95 -3.37 -7.91 16.47
CA LEU A 95 -2.25 -8.61 15.85
C LEU A 95 -1.65 -7.80 14.71
N VAL A 96 -2.48 -7.22 13.84
CA VAL A 96 -2.02 -6.31 12.77
C VAL A 96 -1.30 -5.13 13.37
N GLY A 97 -1.86 -4.51 14.42
CA GLY A 97 -1.22 -3.38 15.07
C GLY A 97 0.12 -3.73 15.72
N LEU A 98 0.23 -4.90 16.35
CA LEU A 98 1.49 -5.36 16.94
C LEU A 98 2.54 -5.66 15.86
N ALA A 99 2.13 -6.24 14.74
CA ALA A 99 3.00 -6.47 13.59
C ALA A 99 3.49 -5.16 12.97
N THR A 100 2.58 -4.19 12.75
CA THR A 100 2.93 -2.85 12.26
C THR A 100 3.89 -2.14 13.21
N LEU A 101 3.69 -2.27 14.53
CA LEU A 101 4.56 -1.67 15.54
C LEU A 101 5.95 -2.32 15.54
N GLY A 102 6.02 -3.65 15.38
CA GLY A 102 7.29 -4.36 15.21
C GLY A 102 8.07 -3.92 13.97
N ILE A 103 7.39 -3.72 12.83
CA ILE A 103 8.00 -3.20 11.60
C ILE A 103 8.48 -1.75 11.82
N ALA A 104 7.67 -0.90 12.46
CA ALA A 104 8.02 0.49 12.73
C ALA A 104 9.27 0.66 13.60
N LEU A 105 9.61 -0.32 14.44
CA LEU A 105 10.83 -0.30 15.26
C LEU A 105 12.11 -0.69 14.49
N VAL A 106 11.98 -1.32 13.33
CA VAL A 106 13.10 -1.78 12.49
C VAL A 106 13.33 -0.84 11.30
N VAL A 107 12.32 -0.04 10.94
CA VAL A 107 12.41 0.93 9.86
C VAL A 107 13.09 2.20 10.34
N ASP A 108 14.31 2.45 9.85
CA ASP A 108 15.08 3.66 10.16
C ASP A 108 14.70 4.86 9.28
N ASP A 109 14.27 4.62 8.03
CA ASP A 109 13.88 5.68 7.09
C ASP A 109 12.46 5.46 6.53
N VAL A 110 11.62 6.47 6.71
CA VAL A 110 10.23 6.47 6.27
C VAL A 110 10.14 6.53 4.74
N LEU A 111 11.04 7.25 4.07
CA LEU A 111 11.04 7.36 2.61
C LEU A 111 11.37 6.02 1.95
N ASP A 112 12.32 5.27 2.52
CA ASP A 112 12.65 3.93 2.04
C ASP A 112 11.49 2.96 2.26
N ALA A 113 10.85 3.01 3.43
CA ALA A 113 9.68 2.18 3.70
C ALA A 113 8.49 2.51 2.78
N LEU A 114 8.24 3.79 2.50
CA LEU A 114 7.22 4.22 1.55
C LEU A 114 7.54 3.77 0.13
N THR A 115 8.80 3.90 -0.30
CA THR A 115 9.26 3.46 -1.62
C THR A 115 9.12 1.95 -1.78
N CYS A 116 9.50 1.18 -0.76
CA CYS A 116 9.28 -0.27 -0.69
C CYS A 116 7.80 -0.62 -0.86
N ALA A 117 6.94 -0.02 -0.03
CA ALA A 117 5.50 -0.29 -0.05
C ALA A 117 4.88 0.05 -1.41
N TYR A 118 5.28 1.17 -2.03
CA TYR A 118 4.80 1.57 -3.34
C TYR A 118 5.28 0.62 -4.44
N ASN A 119 6.54 0.18 -4.40
CA ASN A 119 7.09 -0.78 -5.35
C ASN A 119 6.36 -2.13 -5.27
N LEU A 120 6.08 -2.63 -4.07
CA LEU A 120 5.29 -3.83 -3.85
C LEU A 120 3.85 -3.67 -4.35
N LEU A 121 3.21 -2.54 -4.06
CA LEU A 121 1.85 -2.24 -4.50
C LEU A 121 1.76 -2.23 -6.04
N VAL A 122 2.67 -1.50 -6.69
CA VAL A 122 2.69 -1.35 -8.15
C VAL A 122 3.12 -2.66 -8.82
N GLY A 123 4.20 -3.29 -8.35
CA GLY A 123 4.72 -4.53 -8.91
C GLY A 123 3.75 -5.71 -8.74
N GLY A 124 3.05 -5.78 -7.60
CA GLY A 124 2.12 -6.86 -7.30
C GLY A 124 0.71 -6.65 -7.87
N MET A 125 0.12 -5.46 -7.71
CA MET A 125 -1.32 -5.27 -7.94
C MET A 125 -1.69 -4.56 -9.25
N LEU A 126 -0.81 -3.71 -9.79
CA LEU A 126 -1.15 -2.90 -10.97
C LEU A 126 -1.51 -3.77 -12.19
N VAL A 127 -0.69 -4.78 -12.46
CA VAL A 127 -0.87 -5.68 -13.60
C VAL A 127 -2.14 -6.55 -13.47
N PRO A 128 -2.40 -7.25 -12.35
CA PRO A 128 -3.64 -8.00 -12.19
C PRO A 128 -4.89 -7.13 -12.28
N ILE A 129 -4.85 -5.89 -11.77
CA ILE A 129 -5.99 -4.95 -11.85
C ILE A 129 -6.25 -4.53 -13.31
N LEU A 130 -5.20 -4.14 -14.05
CA LEU A 130 -5.33 -3.80 -15.47
C LEU A 130 -5.82 -5.02 -16.28
N GLY A 131 -5.28 -6.19 -15.98
CA GLY A 131 -5.70 -7.46 -16.57
C GLY A 131 -7.17 -7.80 -16.29
N ALA A 132 -7.65 -7.56 -15.06
CA ALA A 132 -9.04 -7.81 -14.70
C ALA A 132 -10.04 -6.88 -15.42
N ILE A 133 -9.66 -5.63 -15.69
CA ILE A 133 -10.54 -4.63 -16.32
C ILE A 133 -10.52 -4.74 -17.85
N TRP A 134 -9.35 -4.90 -18.45
CA TRP A 134 -9.18 -4.83 -19.91
C TRP A 134 -9.06 -6.20 -20.59
N TRP A 135 -8.72 -7.27 -19.88
CA TRP A 135 -8.46 -8.58 -20.48
C TRP A 135 -9.62 -9.56 -20.26
N ARG A 136 -10.42 -9.78 -21.31
CA ARG A 136 -11.60 -10.66 -21.28
C ARG A 136 -11.30 -12.15 -21.02
N ARG A 137 -10.02 -12.53 -20.98
CA ARG A 137 -9.52 -13.88 -20.66
C ARG A 137 -8.70 -13.95 -19.36
N GLY A 138 -8.71 -12.89 -18.54
CA GLY A 138 -7.96 -12.89 -17.28
C GLY A 138 -8.39 -14.06 -16.39
N THR A 139 -7.43 -14.84 -15.89
CA THR A 139 -7.70 -16.02 -15.04
C THR A 139 -7.36 -15.71 -13.58
N THR A 140 -8.13 -16.23 -12.63
CA THR A 140 -7.85 -16.05 -11.18
C THR A 140 -6.47 -16.58 -10.81
N THR A 141 -6.07 -17.71 -11.38
CA THR A 141 -4.74 -18.29 -11.19
C THR A 141 -3.64 -17.42 -11.79
N GLY A 142 -3.87 -16.78 -12.94
CA GLY A 142 -2.95 -15.83 -13.57
C GLY A 142 -2.76 -14.57 -12.74
N ALA A 143 -3.83 -14.04 -12.16
CA ALA A 143 -3.77 -12.89 -11.26
C ALA A 143 -2.96 -13.18 -9.98
N ILE A 144 -3.19 -14.34 -9.34
CA ILE A 144 -2.45 -14.73 -8.13
C ILE A 144 -0.97 -14.97 -8.46
N ALA A 145 -0.68 -15.65 -9.57
CA ALA A 145 0.69 -15.91 -10.00
C ALA A 145 1.46 -14.61 -10.32
N SER A 146 0.83 -13.64 -11.01
CA SER A 146 1.45 -12.35 -11.29
C SER A 146 1.64 -11.52 -10.02
N MET A 147 0.71 -11.56 -9.06
CA MET A 147 0.88 -10.90 -7.76
C MET A 147 2.09 -11.45 -7.01
N LEU A 148 2.21 -12.78 -6.90
CA LEU A 148 3.31 -13.43 -6.17
C LEU A 148 4.65 -13.21 -6.87
N LEU A 149 4.71 -13.37 -8.19
CA LEU A 149 5.94 -13.15 -8.97
C LEU A 149 6.33 -11.67 -9.01
N GLY A 150 5.37 -10.75 -9.12
CA GLY A 150 5.59 -9.31 -9.06
C GLY A 150 6.14 -8.87 -7.70
N CYS A 151 5.57 -9.38 -6.61
CA CYS A 151 6.09 -9.12 -5.26
C CYS A 151 7.48 -9.73 -5.04
N ALA A 152 7.68 -10.99 -5.43
CA ALA A 152 8.96 -11.68 -5.26
C ALA A 152 10.09 -11.01 -6.06
N THR A 153 9.79 -10.53 -7.27
CA THR A 153 10.77 -9.81 -8.10
C THR A 153 11.03 -8.40 -7.57
N ALA A 154 10.01 -7.68 -7.09
CA ALA A 154 10.21 -6.39 -6.42
C ALA A 154 11.14 -6.53 -5.19
N ILE A 155 10.92 -7.53 -4.35
CA ILE A 155 11.77 -7.81 -3.17
C ILE A 155 13.18 -8.22 -3.61
N GLY A 156 13.31 -9.12 -4.59
CA GLY A 156 14.61 -9.59 -5.08
C GLY A 156 15.46 -8.48 -5.69
N PHE A 157 14.85 -7.56 -6.44
CA PHE A 157 15.55 -6.38 -6.99
C PHE A 157 15.86 -5.33 -5.91
N MET A 158 14.98 -5.14 -4.93
CA MET A 158 15.27 -4.26 -3.80
C MET A 158 16.46 -4.73 -2.96
N ILE A 159 16.60 -6.04 -2.75
CA ILE A 159 17.73 -6.62 -2.00
C ILE A 159 19.03 -6.52 -2.82
N ARG A 160 18.97 -6.63 -4.15
CA ARG A 160 20.15 -6.70 -5.02
C ARG A 160 20.68 -5.33 -5.46
N ASP A 161 19.80 -4.44 -5.91
CA ASP A 161 20.18 -3.16 -6.54
C ASP A 161 20.00 -1.95 -5.59
N GLY A 162 19.42 -2.16 -4.42
CA GLY A 162 19.12 -1.12 -3.43
C GLY A 162 17.86 -0.32 -3.75
N LEU A 163 17.23 0.23 -2.70
CA LEU A 163 15.98 1.00 -2.76
C LEU A 163 16.06 2.28 -3.63
N ALA A 164 17.25 2.83 -3.80
CA ALA A 164 17.47 4.12 -4.47
C ALA A 164 17.57 4.04 -6.01
N ALA A 165 17.64 2.83 -6.58
CA ALA A 165 17.68 2.68 -8.03
C ALA A 165 16.25 2.76 -8.61
N ASN A 166 16.06 3.36 -9.79
CA ASN A 166 14.76 3.33 -10.50
C ASN A 166 14.49 1.95 -11.15
N THR A 167 15.50 1.08 -11.19
CA THR A 167 15.43 -0.27 -11.78
C THR A 167 14.39 -1.21 -11.15
N PRO A 168 14.12 -1.21 -9.82
CA PRO A 168 13.12 -2.09 -9.22
C PRO A 168 11.70 -1.78 -9.70
N ILE A 169 11.38 -0.51 -10.01
CA ILE A 169 10.06 -0.12 -10.53
C ILE A 169 9.86 -0.68 -11.94
N TYR A 170 10.80 -0.40 -12.85
CA TYR A 170 10.68 -0.87 -14.24
C TYR A 170 10.77 -2.40 -14.35
N ALA A 171 11.64 -3.03 -13.56
CA ALA A 171 11.82 -4.48 -13.57
C ALA A 171 10.60 -5.23 -12.98
N SER A 172 10.08 -4.78 -11.83
CA SER A 172 8.89 -5.41 -11.23
C SER A 172 7.66 -5.27 -12.13
N LEU A 173 7.49 -4.11 -12.78
CA LEU A 173 6.38 -3.86 -13.69
C LEU A 173 6.48 -4.71 -14.97
N ALA A 174 7.67 -4.82 -15.55
CA ALA A 174 7.92 -5.68 -16.70
C ALA A 174 7.71 -7.17 -16.38
N VAL A 175 8.24 -7.66 -15.25
CA VAL A 175 8.10 -9.06 -14.86
C VAL A 175 6.67 -9.41 -14.47
N SER A 176 5.98 -8.51 -13.77
CA SER A 176 4.56 -8.70 -13.44
C SER A 176 3.71 -8.74 -14.72
N ALA A 177 3.96 -7.87 -15.70
CA ALA A 177 3.28 -7.87 -16.99
C ALA A 177 3.53 -9.17 -17.78
N VAL A 178 4.79 -9.59 -17.87
CA VAL A 178 5.18 -10.80 -18.60
C VAL A 178 4.60 -12.06 -17.93
N SER A 179 4.68 -12.16 -16.60
CA SER A 179 4.12 -13.29 -15.85
C SER A 179 2.60 -13.35 -15.96
N PHE A 180 1.90 -12.22 -15.89
CA PHE A 180 0.45 -12.17 -16.10
C PHE A 180 0.08 -12.62 -17.51
N ILE A 181 0.78 -12.15 -18.55
CA ILE A 181 0.50 -12.53 -19.93
C ILE A 181 0.73 -14.04 -20.14
N ILE A 182 1.87 -14.57 -19.67
CA ILE A 182 2.21 -15.99 -19.85
C ILE A 182 1.20 -16.89 -19.11
N VAL A 183 0.93 -16.62 -17.84
CA VAL A 183 0.04 -17.46 -17.04
C VAL A 183 -1.43 -17.27 -17.44
N SER A 184 -1.84 -16.07 -17.86
CA SER A 184 -3.20 -15.84 -18.39
C SER A 184 -3.42 -16.44 -19.77
N LEU A 185 -2.37 -16.66 -20.57
CA LEU A 185 -2.46 -17.38 -21.85
C LEU A 185 -2.43 -18.90 -21.67
N MET A 186 -1.70 -19.40 -20.67
CA MET A 186 -1.65 -20.82 -20.33
C MET A 186 -2.84 -21.30 -19.49
N GLY A 187 -3.44 -20.40 -18.70
CA GLY A 187 -4.63 -20.68 -17.92
C GLY A 187 -5.90 -20.65 -18.76
N GLN A 188 -6.84 -21.56 -18.49
CA GLN A 188 -8.16 -21.55 -19.12
C GLN A 188 -8.91 -20.26 -18.71
N ALA A 189 -9.42 -19.54 -19.70
CA ALA A 189 -10.14 -18.28 -19.53
C ALA A 189 -11.16 -18.36 -18.38
N ALA A 190 -11.15 -17.38 -17.47
CA ALA A 190 -12.16 -17.31 -16.42
C ALA A 190 -13.56 -17.36 -17.04
N ALA A 191 -14.41 -18.25 -16.52
CA ALA A 191 -15.79 -18.33 -16.92
C ALA A 191 -16.44 -16.94 -16.76
N PRO A 192 -17.24 -16.48 -17.75
CA PRO A 192 -17.85 -15.17 -17.67
C PRO A 192 -18.74 -15.12 -16.44
N VAL A 193 -18.54 -14.09 -15.61
CA VAL A 193 -19.47 -13.72 -14.54
C VAL A 193 -20.79 -13.39 -15.22
N HIS A 194 -21.67 -14.38 -15.33
CA HIS A 194 -23.06 -14.17 -15.72
C HIS A 194 -23.71 -13.39 -14.58
N GLY A 195 -23.89 -12.09 -14.80
CA GLY A 195 -24.85 -11.32 -14.04
C GLY A 195 -26.24 -11.85 -14.37
N ASP A 196 -26.75 -12.76 -13.55
CA ASP A 196 -28.18 -13.04 -13.49
C ASP A 196 -28.75 -12.33 -12.26
N SER A 197 -28.93 -11.01 -12.41
CA SER A 197 -29.84 -10.23 -11.59
C SER A 197 -31.20 -10.23 -12.27
N SER A 198 -31.90 -11.36 -12.30
CA SER A 198 -33.32 -11.37 -12.62
C SER A 198 -34.06 -12.57 -11.99
N SER A 199 -35.19 -12.27 -11.35
CA SER A 199 -36.14 -13.23 -10.76
C SER A 199 -35.75 -13.89 -9.42
N ARG A 200 -36.17 -13.25 -8.32
CA ARG A 200 -37.22 -13.83 -7.47
C ARG A 200 -37.86 -12.74 -6.64
N SER A 201 -38.92 -12.21 -7.24
CA SER A 201 -40.04 -11.52 -6.62
C SER A 201 -40.56 -12.26 -5.39
N THR A 202 -40.90 -11.46 -4.38
CA THR A 202 -42.07 -11.56 -3.48
C THR A 202 -42.90 -12.84 -3.55
N PRO A 203 -43.33 -13.32 -2.39
CA PRO A 203 -44.72 -12.99 -2.02
C PRO A 203 -44.84 -12.21 -0.72
#